data_AF-A0A7S2NFT3-F1
#
_entry.id   AF-A0A7S2NFT3-F1
#
_cell.length_a   1.000
_cell.length_b   1.000
_cell.length_c   1.000
_cell.angle_alpha   90.00
_cell.angle_beta   90.00
_cell.angle_gamma   90.00
#
_symmetry.space_group_name_H-M   'P 1'
#
loop_
_entity.id
_entity.type
_entity.pdbx_description
1 polymer ?
#
loop_
_entity_poly.entity_id
_entity_poly.type
_entity_poly.pdbx_seq_one_letter_code
_entity_poly.pdbx_strand_id
1 'polypeptide(L)'
;HAAPRGRPRAARGAPPGAMGGKEAAKKDKKAAEGAEAAAKKLPISLEPPSGTRDFFPEDMRQQRWLFTKFREVAALYGFQEYDAPVLEHDVLYKRKGGEEITQQMYNFMDKEGAAV
;
A
#
# COMPACT_ATOMS: atom_id res chain seq x y z
N HIS A 1 -14.50 -6.56 47.39
CA HIS A 1 -14.12 -5.25 47.98
C HIS A 1 -12.93 -4.69 47.23
N ALA A 2 -12.79 -3.46 46.77
CA ALA A 2 -13.67 -2.32 46.53
C ALA A 2 -12.80 -1.31 45.75
N ALA A 3 -13.27 -0.78 44.62
CA ALA A 3 -12.93 0.59 44.18
C ALA A 3 -14.06 1.52 44.68
N PRO A 4 -14.08 2.85 44.48
CA PRO A 4 -13.13 3.78 43.85
C PRO A 4 -12.97 5.10 44.66
N ARG A 5 -12.42 6.18 44.05
CA ARG A 5 -12.61 7.65 44.25
C ARG A 5 -11.25 8.37 44.24
N GLY A 6 -11.02 9.51 43.57
CA GLY A 6 -11.86 10.39 42.77
C GLY A 6 -10.98 11.55 42.25
N ARG A 7 -11.38 12.17 41.13
CA ARG A 7 -10.86 13.48 40.68
C ARG A 7 -11.52 14.59 41.49
N PRO A 8 -10.91 15.79 41.51
CA PRO A 8 -11.68 16.95 41.11
C PRO A 8 -10.96 17.81 40.06
N ARG A 9 -11.81 18.52 39.32
CA ARG A 9 -11.55 19.46 38.22
C ARG A 9 -11.68 20.89 38.81
N ALA A 10 -10.75 21.78 38.50
CA ALA A 10 -10.88 23.24 38.66
C ALA A 10 -10.46 23.86 37.32
N ALA A 11 -11.34 24.47 36.52
CA ALA A 11 -12.00 25.78 36.66
C ALA A 11 -11.09 26.96 36.26
N ARG A 12 -11.64 27.78 35.36
CA ARG A 12 -11.02 28.84 34.54
C ARG A 12 -10.71 30.11 35.33
N GLY A 13 -9.72 30.88 34.87
CA GLY A 13 -9.55 32.30 35.17
C GLY A 13 -8.50 32.96 34.27
N ALA A 14 -8.93 33.88 33.40
CA ALA A 14 -8.10 34.97 32.83
C ALA A 14 -8.43 36.25 33.62
N PRO A 15 -7.53 37.26 33.76
CA PRO A 15 -7.33 38.31 32.74
C PRO A 15 -5.91 38.97 32.80
N PRO A 16 -5.65 40.24 32.39
CA PRO A 16 -5.39 40.67 31.02
C PRO A 16 -4.00 41.36 30.81
N GLY A 17 -3.57 41.42 29.54
CA GLY A 17 -2.82 42.50 28.87
C GLY A 17 -1.58 43.14 29.54
N ALA A 18 -0.40 42.85 29.00
CA ALA A 18 0.68 43.82 28.88
C ALA A 18 1.48 43.60 27.58
N MET A 19 1.67 44.71 26.87
CA MET A 19 2.30 44.88 25.56
C MET A 19 3.83 44.71 25.65
N GLY A 20 4.46 44.09 24.65
CA GLY A 20 5.88 44.32 24.35
C GLY A 20 6.69 43.07 24.03
N GLY A 21 7.35 43.06 22.86
CA GLY A 21 8.42 42.12 22.52
C GLY A 21 8.14 41.25 21.31
N LYS A 22 8.46 41.79 20.13
CA LYS A 22 8.55 41.06 18.86
C LYS A 22 9.75 40.10 18.87
N GLU A 23 9.58 39.05 18.06
CA GLU A 23 10.60 38.32 17.31
C GLU A 23 11.37 37.16 17.95
N ALA A 24 11.53 36.13 17.11
CA ALA A 24 12.49 35.02 17.18
C ALA A 24 12.17 33.82 18.10
N ALA A 25 11.13 33.04 17.74
CA ALA A 25 11.05 31.61 18.06
C ALA A 25 10.25 30.84 17.01
N LYS A 26 10.62 30.97 15.73
CA LYS A 26 10.06 30.18 14.63
C LYS A 26 11.17 29.80 13.65
N LYS A 27 12.21 29.12 14.15
CA LYS A 27 13.36 28.75 13.32
C LYS A 27 13.91 27.34 13.57
N ASP A 28 13.13 26.41 14.12
CA ASP A 28 13.65 25.04 14.34
C ASP A 28 12.75 23.92 13.80
N LYS A 29 11.66 24.25 13.08
CA LYS A 29 10.76 23.24 12.48
C LYS A 29 10.80 23.17 10.95
N LYS A 30 11.77 23.83 10.32
CA LYS A 30 11.96 23.90 8.87
C LYS A 30 13.39 23.50 8.48
N ALA A 31 13.86 22.37 9.00
CA ALA A 31 15.16 21.81 8.67
C ALA A 31 15.14 20.29 8.37
N ALA A 32 14.03 19.60 8.68
CA ALA A 32 13.84 18.19 8.32
C ALA A 32 13.14 18.00 6.96
N GLU A 33 12.47 19.04 6.45
CA GLU A 33 11.76 19.04 5.15
C GLU A 33 12.67 19.38 3.95
N GLY A 34 13.96 19.64 4.21
CA GLY A 34 14.88 20.28 3.27
C GLY A 34 16.12 19.45 2.89
N ALA A 35 16.12 18.15 3.15
CA ALA A 35 17.20 17.25 2.72
C ALA A 35 16.83 16.39 1.49
N GLU A 36 15.59 16.49 1.00
CA GLU A 36 15.08 15.70 -0.13
C GLU A 36 14.84 16.56 -1.38
N ALA A 37 15.61 17.64 -1.55
CA ALA A 37 15.40 18.60 -2.63
C ALA A 37 16.66 18.78 -3.49
N ALA A 38 17.37 17.70 -3.82
CA ALA A 38 18.33 17.69 -4.94
C ALA A 38 18.74 16.27 -5.37
N ALA A 39 17.83 15.28 -5.34
CA ALA A 39 18.03 14.11 -6.19
C ALA A 39 17.76 14.56 -7.63
N LYS A 40 18.80 14.67 -8.46
CA LYS A 40 18.65 14.84 -9.91
C LYS A 40 17.55 13.88 -10.37
N LYS A 41 16.44 14.40 -10.93
CA LYS A 41 15.39 13.56 -11.51
C LYS A 41 16.06 12.60 -12.47
N LEU A 42 16.07 11.32 -12.11
CA LEU A 42 16.55 10.28 -12.99
C LEU A 42 15.65 10.31 -14.23
N PRO A 43 16.20 10.06 -15.43
CA PRO A 43 15.44 10.16 -16.68
C PRO A 43 14.32 9.13 -16.82
N ILE A 44 14.14 8.25 -15.83
CA ILE A 44 13.21 7.12 -15.83
C ILE A 44 12.50 7.07 -14.47
N SER A 45 11.19 6.76 -14.48
CA SER A 45 10.41 6.51 -13.27
C SER A 45 10.88 5.22 -12.60
N LEU A 46 11.13 5.28 -11.29
CA LEU A 46 11.49 4.10 -10.48
C LEU A 46 10.29 3.45 -9.80
N GLU A 47 9.14 4.13 -9.81
CA GLU A 47 7.92 3.61 -9.21
C GLU A 47 7.32 2.49 -10.07
N PRO A 48 6.81 1.42 -9.45
CA PRO A 48 6.17 0.34 -10.18
C PRO A 48 4.87 0.82 -10.84
N PRO A 49 4.39 0.13 -11.90
CA PRO A 49 3.10 0.41 -12.50
C PRO A 49 1.96 0.45 -11.47
N SER A 50 0.98 1.33 -11.69
CA SER A 50 -0.17 1.47 -10.80
C SER A 50 -0.84 0.12 -10.51
N GLY A 51 -1.09 -0.16 -9.23
CA GLY A 51 -1.69 -1.42 -8.78
C GLY A 51 -0.71 -2.60 -8.64
N THR A 52 0.57 -2.41 -8.94
CA THR A 52 1.62 -3.42 -8.74
C THR A 52 2.51 -3.06 -7.55
N ARG A 53 3.35 -4.01 -7.11
CA ARG A 53 4.20 -3.85 -5.91
C ARG A 53 5.56 -4.50 -6.13
N ASP A 54 6.60 -3.81 -5.70
CA ASP A 54 7.92 -4.40 -5.51
C ASP A 54 7.96 -5.21 -4.23
N PHE A 55 8.71 -6.31 -4.25
CA PHE A 55 8.92 -7.16 -3.09
C PHE A 55 10.43 -7.24 -2.84
N PHE A 56 10.89 -6.47 -1.85
CA PHE A 56 12.28 -6.47 -1.43
C PHE A 56 12.61 -7.74 -0.64
N PRO A 57 13.88 -8.04 -0.34
CA PRO A 57 14.26 -9.32 0.27
C PRO A 57 13.50 -9.68 1.56
N GLU A 58 13.09 -8.70 2.37
CA GLU A 58 12.26 -8.94 3.56
C GLU A 58 10.85 -9.40 3.18
N ASP A 59 10.17 -8.68 2.27
CA ASP A 59 8.81 -9.02 1.81
C ASP A 59 8.79 -10.34 1.02
N MET A 60 9.84 -10.58 0.22
CA MET A 60 10.03 -11.84 -0.51
C MET A 60 10.16 -13.04 0.42
N ARG A 61 10.82 -12.89 1.58
CA ARG A 61 10.87 -13.97 2.59
C ARG A 61 9.49 -14.31 3.11
N GLN A 62 8.69 -13.30 3.42
CA GLN A 62 7.32 -13.50 3.92
C GLN A 62 6.42 -14.15 2.86
N GLN A 63 6.48 -13.67 1.60
CA GLN A 63 5.72 -14.25 0.51
C GLN A 63 6.12 -15.72 0.25
N ARG A 64 7.43 -16.02 0.24
CA ARG A 64 7.94 -17.40 0.06
C ARG A 64 7.50 -18.31 1.18
N TRP A 65 7.53 -17.84 2.43
CA TRP A 65 7.03 -18.61 3.58
C TRP A 65 5.55 -18.98 3.37
N LEU A 66 4.71 -18.01 2.98
CA LEU A 66 3.28 -18.25 2.74
C LEU A 66 3.05 -19.27 1.60
N PHE A 67 3.71 -19.09 0.46
CA PHE A 67 3.56 -20.01 -0.68
C PHE A 67 4.11 -21.41 -0.37
N THR A 68 5.12 -21.53 0.49
CA THR A 68 5.59 -22.83 0.97
C THR A 68 4.47 -23.55 1.74
N LYS A 69 3.74 -22.84 2.60
CA LYS A 69 2.60 -23.42 3.33
C LYS A 69 1.47 -23.86 2.41
N PHE A 70 1.16 -23.11 1.35
CA PHE A 70 0.18 -23.55 0.36
C PHE A 70 0.58 -24.86 -0.33
N ARG A 71 1.84 -24.98 -0.76
CA ARG A 71 2.35 -26.20 -1.40
C ARG A 71 2.38 -27.40 -0.46
N GLU A 72 2.84 -27.21 0.78
CA GLU A 72 2.86 -28.26 1.80
C GLU A 72 1.45 -28.83 2.03
N VAL A 73 0.45 -27.95 2.19
CA VAL A 73 -0.94 -28.38 2.39
C VAL A 73 -1.50 -29.06 1.14
N ALA A 74 -1.28 -28.50 -0.06
CA ALA A 74 -1.75 -29.12 -1.29
C ALA A 74 -1.21 -30.55 -1.47
N ALA A 75 0.09 -30.76 -1.19
CA ALA A 75 0.73 -32.06 -1.25
C ALA A 75 0.17 -33.07 -0.23
N LEU A 76 -0.14 -32.61 0.99
CA LEU A 76 -0.74 -33.47 2.03
C LEU A 76 -2.10 -34.05 1.62
N TYR A 77 -2.84 -33.34 0.77
CA TYR A 77 -4.14 -33.77 0.26
C TYR A 77 -4.07 -34.39 -1.15
N GLY A 78 -2.87 -34.65 -1.68
CA GLY A 78 -2.68 -35.34 -2.96
C GLY A 78 -2.98 -34.49 -4.19
N PHE A 79 -3.05 -33.16 -4.08
CA PHE A 79 -3.15 -32.29 -5.23
C PHE A 79 -1.83 -32.26 -6.01
N GLN A 80 -1.93 -32.07 -7.33
CA GLN A 80 -0.78 -31.91 -8.22
C GLN A 80 -0.67 -30.46 -8.69
N GLU A 81 0.54 -29.91 -8.62
CA GLU A 81 0.83 -28.57 -9.11
C GLU A 81 0.78 -28.56 -10.64
N TYR A 82 0.06 -27.60 -11.21
CA TYR A 82 0.05 -27.28 -12.63
C TYR A 82 0.11 -25.76 -12.78
N ASP A 83 0.57 -25.30 -13.94
CA ASP A 83 0.63 -23.86 -14.25
C ASP A 83 0.10 -23.62 -15.66
N ALA A 84 -0.33 -22.39 -15.93
CA ALA A 84 -0.87 -21.95 -17.20
C ALA A 84 -0.32 -20.56 -17.55
N PRO A 85 -0.36 -20.15 -18.83
CA PRO A 85 0.02 -18.79 -19.22
C PRO A 85 -0.76 -17.73 -18.43
N VAL A 86 -0.07 -16.65 -18.03
CA VAL A 86 -0.71 -15.51 -17.33
C VAL A 86 -1.69 -14.76 -18.24
N LEU A 87 -1.43 -14.78 -19.55
CA LEU A 87 -2.23 -14.15 -20.58
C LEU A 87 -3.02 -15.23 -21.35
N GLU A 88 -4.34 -15.07 -21.40
CA GLU A 88 -5.29 -16.02 -21.96
C GLU A 88 -6.32 -15.27 -22.81
N HIS A 89 -6.88 -15.88 -23.85
CA HIS A 89 -7.83 -15.18 -24.72
C HIS A 89 -9.09 -14.74 -23.95
N ASP A 90 -9.50 -13.47 -24.15
CA ASP A 90 -10.57 -12.84 -23.39
C ASP A 90 -11.93 -13.57 -23.51
N VAL A 91 -12.12 -14.29 -24.63
CA VAL A 91 -13.32 -15.07 -24.95
C VAL A 91 -13.59 -16.18 -23.93
N LEU A 92 -12.55 -16.69 -23.27
CA LEU A 92 -12.67 -17.73 -22.24
C LEU A 92 -13.45 -17.24 -21.01
N TYR A 93 -13.38 -15.95 -20.72
CA TYR A 93 -13.95 -15.33 -19.52
C TYR A 93 -15.31 -14.68 -19.77
N LYS A 94 -15.53 -14.12 -20.97
CA LYS A 94 -16.82 -13.52 -21.38
C LYS A 94 -18.02 -14.47 -21.26
N ARG A 95 -17.79 -15.78 -21.40
CA ARG A 95 -18.86 -16.79 -21.32
C ARG A 95 -19.16 -17.23 -19.88
N LYS A 96 -18.19 -17.11 -18.96
CA LYS A 96 -18.24 -17.73 -17.62
C LYS A 96 -18.49 -16.72 -16.50
N GLY A 97 -18.08 -15.46 -16.66
CA GLY A 97 -18.32 -14.38 -15.71
C GLY A 97 -19.42 -13.44 -16.22
N GLY A 98 -20.32 -13.01 -15.34
CA GLY A 98 -21.27 -11.95 -15.66
C GLY A 98 -20.57 -10.63 -16.05
N GLU A 99 -21.32 -9.68 -16.59
CA GLU A 99 -20.79 -8.43 -17.19
C GLU A 99 -19.83 -7.64 -16.27
N GLU A 100 -20.04 -7.67 -14.95
CA GLU A 100 -19.21 -6.96 -13.98
C GLU A 100 -17.74 -7.41 -13.96
N ILE A 101 -17.48 -8.72 -14.08
CA ILE A 101 -16.11 -9.26 -14.06
C ILE A 101 -15.34 -8.78 -15.31
N THR A 102 -16.03 -8.67 -16.44
CA THR A 102 -15.40 -8.21 -17.69
C THR A 102 -14.97 -6.75 -17.65
N GLN A 103 -15.63 -5.91 -16.84
CA GLN A 103 -15.28 -4.49 -16.70
C GLN A 103 -14.00 -4.26 -15.89
N GLN A 104 -13.62 -5.24 -15.06
CA GLN A 104 -12.41 -5.19 -14.23
C GLN A 104 -11.25 -6.00 -14.81
N MET A 105 -11.45 -6.67 -15.96
CA MET A 105 -10.39 -7.41 -16.64
C MET A 105 -9.33 -6.46 -17.20
N TYR A 106 -8.07 -6.82 -17.00
CA TYR A 106 -6.96 -6.14 -17.66
C TYR A 106 -6.75 -6.77 -19.04
N ASN A 107 -7.47 -6.28 -20.04
CA ASN A 107 -7.38 -6.77 -21.42
C ASN A 107 -6.73 -5.76 -22.37
N PHE A 108 -6.10 -6.27 -23.42
CA PHE A 108 -5.54 -5.47 -24.50
C PHE A 108 -5.56 -6.24 -25.82
N MET A 109 -5.37 -5.51 -26.93
CA MET A 109 -5.15 -6.12 -28.23
C MET A 109 -3.66 -6.41 -28.36
N ASP A 110 -3.32 -7.67 -28.62
CA ASP A 110 -1.95 -8.01 -28.95
C ASP A 110 -1.55 -7.45 -30.33
N LYS A 111 -0.30 -7.68 -30.72
CA LYS A 111 0.23 -7.15 -31.99
C LYS A 111 -0.35 -7.84 -33.22
N GLU A 112 -0.95 -9.02 -33.06
CA GLU A 112 -1.56 -9.82 -34.12
C GLU A 112 -3.07 -9.56 -34.24
N GLY A 113 -3.62 -8.72 -33.36
CA GLY A 113 -5.01 -8.31 -33.35
C GLY A 113 -5.92 -9.24 -32.55
N ALA A 114 -5.37 -10.13 -31.72
CA ALA A 114 -6.15 -10.94 -30.80
C ALA A 114 -6.39 -10.16 -29.48
N ALA A 115 -7.60 -10.29 -28.94
CA ALA A 115 -7.94 -9.78 -27.63
C ALA A 115 -7.53 -10.78 -26.55
N VAL A 116 -6.73 -10.31 -25.59
CA VAL A 116 -6.12 -11.08 -24.51
C VAL A 116 -6.38 -10.34 -23.19
#